data_AF-A0A535DR16-F1
#
_entry.id   AF-A0A535DR16-F1
#
_cell.length_a   1.000
_cell.length_b   1.000
_cell.length_c   1.000
_cell.angle_alpha   90.00
_cell.angle_beta   90.00
_cell.angle_gamma   90.00
#
_symmetry.space_group_name_H-M   'P 1'
#
loop_
_entity.id
_entity.type
_entity.pdbx_description
1 polymer ?
#
loop_
_entity_poly.entity_id
_entity_poly.type
_entity_poly.pdbx_seq_one_letter_code
_entity_poly.pdbx_strand_id
1 'polypeptide(L)'
;MPRYIVERTFGGGLHIPVDAAGAQICLTVVDRNADEGVTWVHSYVSDDKSKTFCVYDAPSPEAIRKTAGKNSLPVDTITQVSVLDPYFYRS
;
A
#
# COMPACT_ATOMS: atom_id res chain seq x y z
N MET A 1 -13.13 -7.01 6.26
CA MET A 1 -12.10 -7.18 5.22
C MET A 1 -10.75 -7.26 5.91
N PRO A 2 -9.95 -8.32 5.70
CA PRO A 2 -8.62 -8.44 6.32
C PRO A 2 -7.70 -7.26 5.96
N ARG A 3 -6.81 -6.91 6.90
CA ARG A 3 -5.81 -5.87 6.74
C ARG A 3 -4.42 -6.47 6.55
N TYR A 4 -3.63 -5.85 5.68
CA TYR A 4 -2.29 -6.27 5.33
C TYR A 4 -1.32 -5.10 5.37
N ILE A 5 -0.09 -5.40 5.78
CA ILE A 5 1.08 -4.55 5.49
C ILE A 5 1.80 -5.14 4.29
N VAL A 6 2.06 -4.29 3.30
CA VAL A 6 2.80 -4.63 2.09
C VAL A 6 4.11 -3.86 2.09
N GLU A 7 5.21 -4.59 2.12
CA GLU A 7 6.55 -4.03 2.01
C GLU A 7 7.01 -4.02 0.56
N ARG A 8 7.60 -2.91 0.13
CA ARG A 8 8.10 -2.72 -1.24
C ARG A 8 9.45 -2.02 -1.23
N THR A 9 10.37 -2.50 -2.05
CA THR A 9 11.68 -1.90 -2.27
C THR A 9 11.77 -1.32 -3.67
N PHE A 10 12.19 -0.06 -3.78
CA PHE A 10 12.36 0.67 -5.02
C PHE A 10 13.85 0.90 -5.28
N GLY A 11 14.44 0.12 -6.20
CA GLY A 11 15.89 0.19 -6.47
C GLY A 11 16.38 1.57 -6.94
N GLY A 12 15.51 2.40 -7.50
CA GLY A 12 15.79 3.78 -7.88
C GLY A 12 15.12 4.83 -6.98
N GLY A 13 14.54 4.43 -5.84
CA GLY A 13 13.75 5.30 -4.97
C GLY A 13 12.33 5.56 -5.48
N LEU A 14 11.41 5.83 -4.56
CA LEU A 14 10.04 6.23 -4.85
C LEU A 14 9.99 7.72 -5.22
N HIS A 15 9.62 8.00 -6.46
CA HIS A 15 9.51 9.35 -6.99
C HIS A 15 8.06 9.64 -7.43
N ILE A 16 7.26 10.13 -6.47
CA ILE A 16 5.91 10.65 -6.75
C ILE A 16 5.95 12.16 -6.51
N PRO A 17 5.63 13.00 -7.50
CA PRO A 17 5.61 14.45 -7.31
C PRO A 17 4.48 14.85 -6.34
N VAL A 18 4.68 15.89 -5.55
CA VAL A 18 3.68 16.38 -4.58
C VAL A 18 2.85 17.48 -5.25
N ASP A 19 2.11 17.09 -6.29
CA ASP A 19 1.28 17.97 -7.10
C ASP A 19 0.07 17.20 -7.67
N ALA A 20 -0.69 17.84 -8.58
CA ALA A 20 -1.84 17.22 -9.22
C ALA A 20 -1.48 15.98 -10.07
N ALA A 21 -0.29 15.95 -10.67
CA ALA A 21 0.16 14.80 -11.46
C ALA A 21 0.44 13.60 -10.56
N GLY A 22 1.10 13.82 -9.41
CA GLY A 22 1.30 12.78 -8.40
C GLY A 22 0.00 12.27 -7.81
N ALA A 23 -0.95 13.17 -7.53
CA ALA A 23 -2.29 12.79 -7.10
C ALA A 23 -2.98 11.89 -8.14
N GLN A 24 -2.89 12.21 -9.43
CA GLN A 24 -3.47 11.39 -10.50
C GLN A 24 -2.82 10.01 -10.62
N ILE A 25 -1.51 9.91 -10.42
CA ILE A 25 -0.78 8.63 -10.38
C ILE A 25 -1.32 7.77 -9.23
N CYS A 26 -1.46 8.34 -8.03
CA CYS A 26 -2.02 7.66 -6.86
C CYS A 26 -3.47 7.20 -7.11
N LEU A 27 -4.32 8.05 -7.68
CA LEU A 27 -5.72 7.69 -8.00
C LEU A 27 -5.81 6.57 -9.03
N THR A 28 -4.95 6.56 -10.04
CA THR A 28 -4.89 5.45 -11.01
C THR A 28 -4.59 4.11 -10.33
N VAL A 29 -3.72 4.11 -9.31
CA VAL A 29 -3.43 2.93 -8.49
C VAL A 29 -4.66 2.52 -7.68
N VAL A 30 -5.35 3.48 -7.07
CA VAL A 30 -6.60 3.24 -6.30
C VAL A 30 -7.67 2.59 -7.18
N ASP A 31 -7.92 3.14 -8.36
CA ASP A 31 -8.95 2.63 -9.28
C ASP A 31 -8.65 1.18 -9.69
N ARG A 32 -7.42 0.89 -10.08
CA ARG A 32 -6.99 -0.49 -10.46
C ARG A 32 -7.02 -1.47 -9.30
N ASN A 33 -6.85 -0.99 -8.06
CA ASN A 33 -6.97 -1.83 -6.88
C ASN A 33 -8.43 -2.21 -6.63
N ALA A 34 -9.36 -1.27 -6.84
CA ALA A 34 -10.79 -1.48 -6.62
C ALA A 34 -11.36 -2.62 -7.48
N ASP A 35 -10.83 -2.85 -8.69
CA ASP A 35 -11.19 -3.97 -9.57
C ASP A 35 -11.08 -5.35 -8.90
N GLU A 36 -10.20 -5.51 -7.92
CA GLU A 36 -9.98 -6.76 -7.18
C GLU A 36 -10.46 -6.67 -5.71
N GLY A 37 -11.23 -5.64 -5.37
CA GLY A 37 -11.67 -5.37 -4.01
C GLY A 37 -10.53 -4.99 -3.06
N VAL A 38 -9.42 -4.48 -3.59
CA VAL A 38 -8.26 -4.04 -2.80
C VAL A 38 -8.39 -2.53 -2.55
N THR A 39 -8.21 -2.12 -1.30
CA THR A 39 -8.20 -0.71 -0.89
C THR A 39 -6.82 -0.35 -0.36
N TRP A 40 -6.17 0.62 -1.00
CA TRP A 40 -4.98 1.25 -0.44
C TRP A 40 -5.40 2.28 0.60
N VAL A 41 -5.05 2.06 1.87
CA VAL A 41 -5.43 2.95 2.97
C VAL A 41 -4.45 4.14 3.03
N HIS A 42 -3.17 3.83 3.23
CA HIS A 42 -2.06 4.79 3.19
C HIS A 42 -0.72 4.07 3.17
N SER A 43 0.38 4.81 3.05
CA SER A 43 1.74 4.28 3.11
C SER A 43 2.65 5.12 3.97
N TYR A 44 3.59 4.46 4.62
CA TYR A 44 4.79 5.10 5.14
C TYR A 44 5.94 4.89 4.15
N VAL A 45 6.78 5.91 4.01
CA VAL A 45 7.93 5.91 3.10
C VAL A 45 9.17 6.13 3.95
N SER A 46 10.23 5.35 3.72
CA SER A 46 11.52 5.58 4.37
C SER A 46 12.10 6.93 3.96
N ASP A 47 12.98 7.49 4.79
CA ASP A 47 13.58 8.81 4.56
C ASP A 47 14.36 8.89 3.22
N ASP A 48 15.09 7.82 2.90
CA ASP A 48 15.80 7.64 1.63
C ASP A 48 14.91 7.27 0.43
N LYS A 49 13.60 7.11 0.67
CA LYS A 49 12.57 6.71 -0.30
C LYS A 49 12.82 5.35 -0.96
N SER A 50 13.72 4.53 -0.44
CA SER A 50 14.01 3.20 -1.00
C SER A 50 12.98 2.15 -0.61
N LYS A 51 12.23 2.37 0.48
CA LYS A 51 11.28 1.40 1.01
C LYS A 51 9.94 2.03 1.37
N THR A 52 8.86 1.29 1.13
CA THR A 52 7.52 1.65 1.60
C THR A 52 6.89 0.56 2.42
N PHE A 53 6.07 0.97 3.38
CA PHE A 53 5.23 0.13 4.20
C PHE A 53 3.78 0.56 3.98
N CYS A 54 3.07 -0.15 3.11
CA CYS A 54 1.74 0.21 2.68
C CYS A 54 0.67 -0.56 3.46
N VAL A 55 -0.34 0.14 3.95
CA VAL A 55 -1.51 -0.46 4.58
C VAL A 55 -2.58 -0.69 3.52
N TYR A 56 -3.03 -1.94 3.40
CA TYR A 56 -4.10 -2.34 2.48
C TYR A 56 -5.20 -3.12 3.20
N ASP A 57 -6.44 -2.88 2.82
CA ASP A 57 -7.56 -3.79 3.10
C ASP A 57 -7.87 -4.58 1.82
N ALA A 58 -7.96 -5.90 1.90
CA ALA A 58 -8.13 -6.76 0.72
C ALA A 58 -8.83 -8.09 1.07
N PRO A 59 -9.46 -8.77 0.10
CA PRO A 59 -10.08 -10.07 0.35
C PRO A 59 -9.05 -11.19 0.58
N SER A 60 -7.86 -11.10 -0.03
CA SER A 60 -6.77 -12.06 0.11
C SER A 60 -5.42 -11.44 -0.27
N PRO A 61 -4.27 -12.03 0.12
CA PRO A 61 -2.97 -11.54 -0.29
C PRO A 61 -2.69 -11.76 -1.79
N GLU A 62 -3.37 -12.69 -2.46
CA GLU A 62 -3.32 -12.89 -3.92
C GLU A 62 -3.95 -11.72 -4.67
N ALA A 63 -5.05 -11.16 -4.16
CA ALA A 63 -5.66 -9.97 -4.74
C ALA A 63 -4.68 -8.79 -4.75
N ILE A 64 -3.94 -8.58 -3.65
CA ILE A 64 -2.88 -7.57 -3.55
C ILE A 64 -1.76 -7.82 -4.58
N ARG A 65 -1.33 -9.07 -4.77
CA ARG A 65 -0.32 -9.40 -5.79
C ARG A 65 -0.81 -9.10 -7.21
N LYS A 66 -2.06 -9.43 -7.50
CA LYS A 66 -2.67 -9.18 -8.81
C LYS A 66 -2.75 -7.70 -9.12
N THR A 67 -3.21 -6.87 -8.18
CA THR A 67 -3.28 -5.42 -8.38
C THR A 67 -1.90 -4.77 -8.40
N ALA A 68 -0.94 -5.26 -7.62
CA ALA A 68 0.46 -4.82 -7.71
C ALA A 68 1.05 -5.09 -9.09
N GLY A 69 0.77 -6.26 -9.67
CA GLY A 69 1.14 -6.59 -11.05
C GLY A 69 0.53 -5.64 -12.08
N LYS A 70 -0.78 -5.34 -11.98
CA LYS A 70 -1.48 -4.36 -12.83
C LYS A 70 -0.88 -2.94 -12.71
N ASN A 71 -0.36 -2.60 -11.53
CA ASN A 71 0.23 -1.30 -11.25
C ASN A 71 1.75 -1.25 -11.48
N SER A 72 2.37 -2.36 -11.89
CA SER A 72 3.83 -2.47 -12.01
C SER A 72 4.58 -2.08 -10.73
N LEU A 73 3.98 -2.35 -9.56
CA LEU A 73 4.57 -2.06 -8.26
C LEU A 73 5.23 -3.33 -7.68
N PRO A 74 6.47 -3.23 -7.15
CA PRO A 74 7.15 -4.37 -6.54
C PRO A 74 6.45 -4.81 -5.25
N VAL A 75 6.51 -6.09 -4.92
CA VAL A 75 5.98 -6.66 -3.68
C VAL A 75 7.03 -7.58 -3.08
N ASP A 76 7.60 -7.19 -1.95
CA ASP A 76 8.60 -8.01 -1.26
C ASP A 76 7.92 -8.96 -0.27
N THR A 77 7.00 -8.43 0.54
CA THR A 77 6.30 -9.18 1.58
C THR A 77 4.88 -8.66 1.76
N ILE A 78 3.96 -9.58 2.02
CA ILE A 78 2.57 -9.28 2.40
C ILE A 78 2.28 -10.00 3.70
N THR A 79 2.04 -9.22 4.76
CA THR A 79 1.76 -9.74 6.10
C THR A 79 0.35 -9.35 6.50
N GLN A 80 -0.50 -10.33 6.82
CA GLN A 80 -1.79 -10.05 7.42
C GLN A 80 -1.58 -9.54 8.85
N VAL A 81 -2.24 -8.43 9.21
CA VAL A 81 -2.06 -7.77 10.50
C VAL A 81 -3.38 -7.47 11.18
N SER A 82 -3.33 -7.25 12.49
CA SER A 82 -4.40 -6.66 13.29
C SER A 82 -3.86 -5.43 14.01
N VAL A 83 -4.72 -4.44 14.26
CA VAL A 83 -4.30 -3.22 14.96
C VAL A 83 -4.09 -3.52 16.44
N LEU A 84 -2.91 -3.17 16.95
CA LEU A 84 -2.63 -3.07 18.37
C LEU A 84 -2.26 -1.61 18.70
N ASP A 85 -3.26 -0.79 19.04
CA ASP A 85 -3.15 0.57 19.56
C ASP A 85 -2.93 0.61 21.09
N PRO A 86 -1.71 0.81 21.62
CA PRO A 86 -1.44 0.72 23.06
C PRO A 86 -2.26 1.67 23.97
N TYR A 87 -3.06 2.59 23.42
CA TYR A 87 -3.91 3.51 24.16
C TYR A 87 -5.40 3.12 24.19
N PHE A 88 -5.79 1.88 23.84
CA PHE A 88 -7.20 1.44 23.86
C PHE A 88 -7.92 1.62 25.21
N TYR A 89 -7.18 1.73 26.32
CA TYR A 89 -7.73 2.04 27.64
C TYR A 89 -7.73 3.56 27.88
N ARG A 90 -8.60 4.29 27.19
CA ARG A 90 -9.04 5.61 27.66
C ARG A 90 -10.51 5.48 28.06
N SER A 91 -10.75 5.45 29.37
CA SER A 91 -12.07 5.59 29.99
C SER A 91 -12.70 6.95 29.68
#